data_AF-A0A5C6Y654-F1
#
_entry.id   AF-A0A5C6Y654-F1
#
_cell.length_a   1.000
_cell.length_b   1.000
_cell.length_c   1.000
_cell.angle_alpha   90.00
_cell.angle_beta   90.00
_cell.angle_gamma   90.00
#
_symmetry.space_group_name_H-M   'P 1'
#
loop_
_entity.id
_entity.type
_entity.pdbx_description
1 polymer ?
#
loop_
_entity_poly.entity_id
_entity_poly.type
_entity_poly.pdbx_seq_one_letter_code
_entity_poly.pdbx_strand_id
1 'polypeptide(L)'
;MIINIVRKKIPVQFSILGKLAKNKGSTKKELEKTTTQTKQQLSTSLGQQFQFGYFIHPDIGSLFIAGHLTPTFLTKVDENELASLPSGLLGIFRGLEIKTEAINGHLTDLKNGNYCLIIRVERDLLETIKPLLKK
;
A
#
# COMPACT_ATOMS: atom_id res chain seq x y z
N MET A 1 -12.86 -18.65 -14.81
CA MET A 1 -14.13 -18.26 -14.17
C MET A 1 -14.21 -16.74 -14.21
N ILE A 2 -15.08 -16.19 -15.06
CA ILE A 2 -15.25 -14.75 -15.24
C ILE A 2 -16.28 -14.28 -14.21
N ILE A 3 -15.91 -13.34 -13.34
CA ILE A 3 -16.83 -12.72 -12.39
C ILE A 3 -16.99 -11.25 -12.80
N ASN A 4 -18.16 -10.93 -13.33
CA ASN A 4 -18.64 -9.57 -13.58
C ASN A 4 -19.30 -9.07 -12.28
N ILE A 5 -18.84 -7.96 -11.71
CA ILE A 5 -19.49 -7.34 -10.55
C ILE A 5 -19.82 -5.89 -10.88
N VAL A 6 -21.12 -5.68 -11.11
CA VAL A 6 -21.80 -4.39 -11.05
C VAL A 6 -21.80 -3.89 -9.61
N ARG A 7 -21.51 -2.58 -9.44
CA ARG A 7 -21.48 -1.78 -8.20
C ARG A 7 -22.34 -2.33 -7.03
N LYS A 8 -21.69 -2.98 -6.08
CA LYS A 8 -22.09 -3.08 -4.66
C LYS A 8 -20.86 -2.73 -3.82
N LYS A 9 -21.06 -2.03 -2.69
CA LYS A 9 -20.05 -1.76 -1.64
C LYS A 9 -19.04 -2.91 -1.61
N ILE A 10 -17.78 -2.64 -1.94
CA ILE A 10 -16.74 -3.68 -1.99
C ILE A 10 -16.57 -4.17 -0.55
N PRO A 11 -16.96 -5.43 -0.22
CA PRO A 11 -17.02 -5.90 1.17
C PRO A 11 -15.61 -6.08 1.78
N VAL A 12 -14.59 -6.15 0.92
CA VAL A 12 -13.18 -6.26 1.32
C VAL A 12 -12.30 -5.41 0.41
N GLN A 13 -11.62 -4.43 0.98
CA GLN A 13 -10.61 -3.63 0.30
C GLN A 13 -9.23 -4.16 0.64
N PHE A 14 -8.41 -4.34 -0.39
CA PHE A 14 -7.02 -4.77 -0.27
C PHE A 14 -6.09 -3.67 -0.77
N SER A 15 -4.98 -3.47 -0.06
CA SER A 15 -3.87 -2.64 -0.53
C SER A 15 -2.53 -3.19 -0.05
N ILE A 16 -1.50 -3.03 -0.87
CA ILE A 16 -0.13 -3.46 -0.57
C ILE A 16 0.76 -2.23 -0.63
N LEU A 17 1.43 -1.94 0.48
CA LEU A 17 2.45 -0.93 0.60
C LEU A 17 3.81 -1.61 0.72
N GLY A 18 4.80 -1.13 -0.04
CA GLY A 18 6.14 -1.72 -0.01
C GLY A 18 7.21 -0.80 -0.57
N LYS A 19 8.46 -1.20 -0.39
CA LYS A 19 9.62 -0.44 -0.89
C LYS A 19 9.89 -0.77 -2.36
N LEU A 20 10.17 0.25 -3.17
CA LEU A 20 10.57 0.05 -4.57
C LEU A 20 12.06 -0.24 -4.69
N ALA A 21 12.92 0.55 -4.04
CA ALA A 21 14.37 0.41 -4.16
C ALA A 21 15.01 0.05 -2.81
N LYS A 22 15.96 -0.88 -2.81
CA LYS A 22 16.69 -1.25 -1.58
C LYS A 22 17.64 -0.13 -1.12
N ASN A 23 18.20 0.65 -2.04
CA ASN A 23 19.26 1.62 -1.75
C ASN A 23 18.82 3.08 -1.94
N LYS A 24 19.27 3.95 -1.03
CA LYS A 24 19.18 5.41 -1.20
C LYS A 24 20.07 5.79 -2.39
N GLY A 25 19.51 6.44 -3.42
CA GLY A 25 20.28 6.95 -4.57
C GLY A 25 20.04 6.25 -5.91
N SER A 26 18.98 5.44 -6.05
CA SER A 26 18.61 4.85 -7.35
C SER A 26 18.33 5.94 -8.40
N THR A 27 18.86 5.76 -9.60
CA THR A 27 18.61 6.69 -10.72
C THR A 27 17.13 6.67 -11.11
N LYS A 28 16.65 7.75 -11.74
CA LYS A 28 15.26 7.82 -12.26
C LYS A 28 14.91 6.60 -13.14
N LYS A 29 15.84 6.17 -13.99
CA LYS A 29 15.67 4.98 -14.86
C LYS A 29 15.52 3.68 -14.07
N GLU A 30 16.30 3.50 -13.00
CA GLU A 30 16.18 2.31 -12.14
C GLU A 30 14.86 2.29 -11.39
N LEU A 31 14.39 3.45 -10.92
CA LEU A 31 13.09 3.56 -10.27
C LEU A 31 11.96 3.25 -11.24
N GLU A 32 11.99 3.78 -12.46
CA GLU A 32 11.00 3.48 -13.52
C GLU A 32 10.97 1.98 -13.87
N LYS A 33 12.14 1.36 -14.02
CA LYS A 33 12.26 -0.08 -14.28
C LYS A 33 11.66 -0.90 -13.13
N THR A 34 12.04 -0.59 -11.89
CA THR A 34 11.59 -1.32 -10.71
C THR A 34 10.09 -1.14 -10.47
N THR A 35 9.58 0.06 -10.74
CA THR A 35 8.15 0.37 -10.69
C THR A 35 7.37 -0.45 -11.70
N THR A 36 7.85 -0.51 -12.96
CA THR A 36 7.23 -1.31 -14.02
C THR A 36 7.21 -2.80 -13.67
N GLN A 37 8.34 -3.32 -13.19
CA GLN A 37 8.45 -4.73 -12.77
C GLN A 37 7.52 -5.05 -11.59
N THR A 38 7.50 -4.19 -10.57
CA THR A 38 6.63 -4.35 -9.39
C THR A 38 5.16 -4.32 -9.79
N LYS A 39 4.76 -3.35 -10.63
CA LYS A 39 3.39 -3.27 -11.14
C LYS A 39 3.01 -4.51 -11.95
N GLN A 40 3.91 -5.02 -12.79
CA GLN A 40 3.68 -6.23 -13.56
C GLN A 40 3.53 -7.47 -12.66
N GLN A 41 4.40 -7.64 -11.66
CA GLN A 41 4.29 -8.72 -10.66
C GLN A 41 2.99 -8.63 -9.85
N LEU A 42 2.56 -7.44 -9.48
CA LEU A 42 1.31 -7.26 -8.76
C LEU A 42 0.09 -7.51 -9.66
N SER A 43 0.18 -7.22 -10.97
CA SER A 43 -0.91 -7.46 -11.91
C SER A 43 -1.25 -8.95 -12.10
N THR A 44 -0.27 -9.84 -11.92
CA THR A 44 -0.54 -11.29 -11.96
C THR A 44 -1.26 -11.77 -10.70
N SER A 45 -1.09 -11.08 -9.57
CA SER A 45 -1.63 -11.48 -8.27
C SER A 45 -2.96 -10.78 -7.92
N LEU A 46 -3.07 -9.48 -8.23
CA LEU A 46 -4.24 -8.64 -7.94
C LEU A 46 -5.21 -8.53 -9.14
N GLY A 47 -4.84 -9.07 -10.29
CA GLY A 47 -5.57 -8.93 -11.55
C GLY A 47 -5.20 -7.64 -12.30
N GLN A 48 -5.81 -7.41 -13.47
CA GLN A 48 -5.47 -6.29 -14.35
C GLN A 48 -6.04 -4.93 -13.90
N GLN A 49 -7.06 -4.92 -13.03
CA GLN A 49 -7.76 -3.70 -12.60
C GLN A 49 -7.44 -3.37 -11.14
N PHE A 50 -6.24 -2.89 -10.89
CA PHE A 50 -5.87 -2.30 -9.60
C PHE A 50 -5.18 -0.96 -9.80
N GLN A 51 -5.35 -0.07 -8.84
CA GLN A 51 -4.65 1.21 -8.85
C GLN A 51 -3.25 1.02 -8.29
N PHE A 52 -2.28 1.68 -8.91
CA PHE A 52 -0.90 1.62 -8.51
C PHE A 52 -0.30 3.02 -8.56
N GLY A 53 0.51 3.36 -7.58
CA GLY A 53 1.40 4.50 -7.68
C GLY A 53 2.54 4.38 -6.69
N TYR A 54 3.40 5.39 -6.70
CA TYR A 54 4.58 5.44 -5.86
C TYR A 54 4.84 6.86 -5.39
N PHE A 55 5.59 6.98 -4.30
CA PHE A 55 5.89 8.23 -3.64
C PHE A 55 7.25 8.12 -2.93
N ILE A 56 7.82 9.26 -2.50
CA ILE A 56 9.11 9.30 -1.81
C ILE A 56 8.88 9.75 -0.37
N HIS A 57 9.04 8.83 0.58
CA HIS A 57 9.00 9.16 2.00
C HIS A 57 10.41 9.56 2.49
N PRO A 58 10.57 10.67 3.24
CA PRO A 58 11.89 11.16 3.67
C PRO A 58 12.69 10.14 4.47
N ASP A 59 12.04 9.40 5.37
CA ASP A 59 12.74 8.45 6.27
C ASP A 59 12.94 7.04 5.70
N ILE A 60 12.09 6.63 4.76
CA ILE A 60 12.02 5.24 4.27
C ILE A 60 12.59 5.12 2.85
N GLY A 61 12.42 6.17 2.03
CA GLY A 61 12.79 6.21 0.62
C GLY A 61 11.59 5.97 -0.29
N SER A 62 11.84 5.46 -1.50
CA SER A 62 10.81 5.22 -2.51
C SER A 62 9.92 4.05 -2.14
N LEU A 63 8.63 4.33 -2.00
CA LEU A 63 7.58 3.38 -1.66
C LEU A 63 6.56 3.29 -2.80
N PHE A 64 5.94 2.13 -2.97
CA PHE A 64 4.77 1.96 -3.83
C PHE A 64 3.55 1.58 -3.00
N ILE A 65 2.37 1.95 -3.50
CA ILE A 65 1.07 1.53 -3.01
C ILE A 65 0.26 0.95 -4.17
N ALA A 66 -0.34 -0.20 -3.94
CA ALA A 66 -1.17 -0.89 -4.92
C ALA A 66 -2.50 -1.32 -4.29
N GLY A 67 -3.63 -1.04 -4.93
CA GLY A 67 -4.96 -1.43 -4.48
C GLY A 67 -5.88 -0.26 -4.16
N HIS A 68 -6.85 -0.49 -3.27
CA HIS A 68 -7.98 0.40 -3.01
C HIS A 68 -7.60 1.71 -2.29
N LEU A 69 -6.53 1.71 -1.50
CA LEU A 69 -6.05 2.87 -0.75
C LEU A 69 -5.05 3.72 -1.53
N THR A 70 -4.69 3.34 -2.75
CA THR A 70 -3.80 4.14 -3.61
C THR A 70 -4.21 5.62 -3.68
N PRO A 71 -5.49 6.00 -3.87
CA PRO A 71 -5.89 7.40 -3.89
C PRO A 71 -5.66 8.10 -2.56
N THR A 72 -5.87 7.42 -1.43
CA THR A 72 -5.64 7.98 -0.09
C THR A 72 -4.17 8.35 0.12
N PHE A 73 -3.26 7.46 -0.28
CA PHE A 73 -1.82 7.71 -0.15
C PHE A 73 -1.33 8.82 -1.08
N LEU A 74 -1.88 8.90 -2.30
CA LEU A 74 -1.48 9.83 -3.35
C LEU A 74 -2.34 11.11 -3.40
N THR A 75 -3.24 11.29 -2.43
CA THR A 75 -4.00 12.53 -2.31
C THR A 75 -3.03 13.68 -2.06
N LYS A 76 -3.17 14.77 -2.82
CA LYS A 76 -2.31 15.93 -2.65
C LYS A 76 -2.73 16.77 -1.44
N VAL A 77 -1.76 17.15 -0.64
CA VAL A 77 -1.85 18.21 0.36
C VAL A 77 -0.81 19.24 -0.06
N ASP A 78 -1.30 20.42 -0.46
CA ASP A 78 -0.54 21.41 -1.22
C ASP A 78 0.04 20.79 -2.51
N GLU A 79 1.37 20.78 -2.65
CA GLU A 79 2.07 20.24 -3.81
C GLU A 79 2.52 18.78 -3.64
N ASN A 80 2.45 18.24 -2.41
CA ASN A 80 2.99 16.94 -2.06
C ASN A 80 1.90 15.89 -1.88
N GLU A 81 2.21 14.64 -2.20
CA GLU A 81 1.35 13.51 -1.83
C GLU A 81 1.32 13.37 -0.31
N LEU A 82 0.15 13.06 0.26
CA LEU A 82 -0.04 12.90 1.70
C LEU A 82 0.99 11.92 2.27
N ALA A 83 1.23 10.79 1.61
CA ALA A 83 2.18 9.79 2.05
C ALA A 83 3.66 10.18 1.91
N SER A 84 3.98 11.24 1.15
CA SER A 84 5.35 11.77 1.01
C SER A 84 5.73 12.71 2.18
N LEU A 85 4.75 13.19 2.96
CA LEU A 85 5.02 14.04 4.11
C LEU A 85 5.63 13.23 5.28
N PRO A 86 6.52 13.81 6.12
CA PRO A 86 7.13 13.11 7.25
C PRO A 86 6.14 12.47 8.21
N SER A 87 4.99 13.11 8.45
CA SER A 87 3.89 12.60 9.29
C SER A 87 2.78 11.94 8.49
N GLY A 88 2.93 11.84 7.17
CA GLY A 88 1.91 11.38 6.24
C GLY A 88 1.44 9.97 6.48
N LEU A 89 2.39 9.02 6.53
CA LEU A 89 2.09 7.61 6.79
C LEU A 89 1.48 7.41 8.19
N LEU A 90 1.98 8.13 9.19
CA LEU A 90 1.42 8.10 10.54
C LEU A 90 -0.04 8.57 10.54
N GLY A 91 -0.34 9.66 9.84
CA GLY A 91 -1.70 10.19 9.68
C GLY A 91 -2.63 9.21 8.97
N ILE A 92 -2.17 8.61 7.87
CA ILE A 92 -2.94 7.61 7.12
C ILE A 92 -3.26 6.40 8.00
N PHE A 93 -2.26 5.83 8.69
CA PHE A 93 -2.48 4.66 9.55
C PHE A 93 -3.36 4.96 10.76
N ARG A 94 -3.27 6.16 11.34
CA ARG A 94 -4.22 6.62 12.37
C ARG A 94 -5.64 6.74 11.84
N GLY A 95 -5.81 7.24 10.62
CA GLY A 95 -7.11 7.27 9.93
C GLY A 95 -7.66 5.88 9.61
N LEU A 96 -6.83 4.84 9.65
CA LEU A 96 -7.21 3.43 9.57
C LEU A 96 -7.41 2.78 10.96
N GLU A 97 -7.46 3.59 12.03
CA GLU A 97 -7.67 3.16 13.42
C GLU A 97 -6.57 2.23 13.97
N ILE A 98 -5.37 2.27 13.39
CA ILE A 98 -4.21 1.51 13.89
C ILE A 98 -3.61 2.25 15.09
N LYS A 99 -3.36 1.51 16.18
CA LYS A 99 -2.75 2.06 17.40
C LYS A 99 -1.32 2.55 17.13
N THR A 100 -0.93 3.69 17.70
CA THR A 100 0.37 4.33 17.44
C THR A 100 1.55 3.40 17.71
N GLU A 101 1.47 2.55 18.74
CA GLU A 101 2.53 1.61 19.12
C GLU A 101 2.76 0.57 18.01
N ALA A 102 1.69 0.11 17.35
CA ALA A 102 1.75 -0.83 16.24
C ALA A 102 2.24 -0.17 14.93
N ILE A 103 1.89 1.11 14.71
CA ILE A 103 2.31 1.86 13.51
C ILE A 103 3.83 1.89 13.40
N ASN A 104 4.54 2.15 14.50
CA ASN A 104 6.00 2.21 14.51
C ASN A 104 6.64 0.87 14.10
N GLY A 105 6.04 -0.25 14.52
CA GLY A 105 6.46 -1.59 14.08
C GLY A 105 6.32 -1.75 12.56
N HIS A 106 5.14 -1.43 12.01
CA HIS A 106 4.90 -1.51 10.57
C HIS A 106 5.82 -0.59 9.74
N LEU A 107 6.08 0.63 10.20
CA LEU A 107 7.02 1.54 9.53
C LEU A 107 8.46 1.01 9.56
N THR A 108 8.86 0.38 10.66
CA THR A 108 10.17 -0.28 10.79
C THR A 108 10.29 -1.45 9.82
N ASP A 109 9.26 -2.28 9.73
CA ASP A 109 9.21 -3.40 8.78
C ASP A 109 9.30 -2.94 7.32
N LEU A 110 8.56 -1.89 6.97
CA LEU A 110 8.63 -1.26 5.64
C LEU A 110 10.04 -0.74 5.33
N LYS A 111 10.70 -0.11 6.31
CA LYS A 111 12.07 0.37 6.18
C LYS A 111 13.05 -0.77 5.91
N ASN A 112 12.82 -1.93 6.53
CA ASN A 112 13.59 -3.16 6.35
C ASN A 112 13.27 -3.92 5.05
N GLY A 113 12.35 -3.40 4.24
CA GLY A 113 12.00 -3.97 2.94
C GLY A 113 10.88 -5.01 2.98
N ASN A 114 10.21 -5.17 4.11
CA ASN A 114 9.00 -5.99 4.19
C ASN A 114 7.82 -5.27 3.53
N TYR A 115 6.81 -6.03 3.14
CA TYR A 115 5.54 -5.49 2.64
C TYR A 115 4.54 -5.31 3.79
N CYS A 116 3.73 -4.27 3.70
CA CYS A 116 2.56 -4.08 4.56
C CYS A 116 1.30 -4.38 3.74
N LEU A 117 0.59 -5.45 4.11
CA LEU A 117 -0.71 -5.80 3.56
C LEU A 117 -1.81 -5.14 4.40
N ILE A 118 -2.59 -4.27 3.77
CA ILE A 118 -3.71 -3.57 4.39
C ILE A 118 -5.00 -4.21 3.88
N ILE A 119 -5.79 -4.75 4.80
CA ILE A 119 -7.10 -5.36 4.51
C ILE A 119 -8.14 -4.59 5.32
N ARG A 120 -9.08 -3.95 4.62
CA ARG A 120 -10.27 -3.36 5.26
C ARG A 120 -11.45 -4.23 4.91
N VAL A 121 -12.11 -4.76 5.92
CA VAL A 121 -13.23 -5.67 5.78
C VAL A 121 -14.32 -5.25 6.76
N GLU A 122 -15.58 -5.50 6.42
CA GLU A 122 -16.68 -5.36 7.37
C GLU A 122 -16.46 -6.28 8.57
N ARG A 123 -16.81 -5.81 9.77
CA ARG A 123 -16.53 -6.52 11.04
C ARG A 123 -17.02 -7.96 11.01
N ASP A 124 -18.19 -8.20 10.44
CA ASP A 124 -18.83 -9.52 10.40
C ASP A 124 -18.10 -10.52 9.49
N LEU A 125 -17.29 -10.03 8.54
CA LEU A 125 -16.48 -10.85 7.64
C LEU A 125 -15.04 -11.06 8.16
N LEU A 126 -14.63 -10.35 9.21
CA LEU A 126 -13.28 -10.42 9.75
C LEU A 126 -12.94 -11.83 10.27
N GLU A 127 -13.87 -12.49 10.95
CA GLU A 127 -13.67 -13.83 11.50
C GLU A 127 -13.50 -14.90 10.41
N THR A 128 -14.05 -14.65 9.22
CA THR A 128 -13.88 -15.53 8.05
C THR A 128 -12.50 -15.37 7.39
N ILE A 129 -11.93 -14.16 7.41
CA ILE A 129 -10.65 -13.87 6.73
C ILE A 129 -9.45 -14.17 7.63
N LYS A 130 -9.56 -13.95 8.95
CA LYS A 130 -8.46 -14.15 9.91
C LYS A 130 -7.74 -15.50 9.77
N PRO A 131 -8.42 -16.66 9.61
CA PRO A 131 -7.75 -17.95 9.44
C PRO A 131 -6.92 -18.05 8.16
N LEU A 132 -7.32 -17.34 7.09
CA LEU A 132 -6.64 -17.37 5.79
C LEU A 132 -5.31 -16.59 5.79
N LEU A 133 -5.11 -15.73 6.79
CA LEU A 133 -3.90 -14.89 6.93
C LEU A 133 -2.83 -15.52 7.83
N LYS A 134 -3.17 -16.56 8.59
CA LYS A 134 -2.20 -17.32 9.38
C LYS A 134 -1.58 -18.39 8.49
N LYS A 135 -0.41 -18.09 7.92
CA LYS A 135 0.50 -19.07 7.34
C LYS A 135 1.77 -19.12 8.16
#